data_AF-A0A384KDI0-F1
#
_entry.id   AF-A0A384KDI0-F1
#
_cell.length_a   1.000
_cell.length_b   1.000
_cell.length_c   1.000
_cell.angle_alpha   90.00
_cell.angle_beta   90.00
_cell.angle_gamma   90.00
#
_symmetry.space_group_name_H-M   'P 1'
#
loop_
_entity.id
_entity.type
_entity.pdbx_description
1 polymer ?
#
loop_
_entity_poly.entity_id
_entity_poly.type
_entity_poly.pdbx_seq_one_letter_code
_entity_poly.pdbx_strand_id
1 'polypeptide(L)'
;MAPTIRTIGSYATQQRYSVDFFGEELFVTVTPDPSVIGQWIHDVFFHNRLSSHPLVVGVGVQWTPSGYHPASPPVSYRSDSSPDSYRSDSPPVFYSSDPPADTLQLCVGNRCIIIQLRYCERVPQVLRNFLADRDNTFVGIWNSQDAGKLERSRHQLEIAELMDLREFVSDSSGRRSMYNYSLEKIVEENLGYPGVRLDREVSMSDWRVYNLSYDQILQASIDVYACCSLAILDHLWEEKNR
;
A
#
# COMPACT_ATOMS: atom_id res chain seq x y z
N MET A 1 10.39 -19.28 8.08
CA MET A 1 10.71 -18.12 8.95
C MET A 1 9.75 -17.00 8.56
N ALA A 2 9.32 -16.15 9.49
CA ALA A 2 8.47 -15.02 9.13
C ALA A 2 9.33 -13.87 8.56
N PRO A 3 8.78 -13.02 7.68
CA PRO A 3 9.47 -11.82 7.21
C PRO A 3 9.91 -10.91 8.36
N THR A 4 11.05 -10.25 8.19
CA THR A 4 11.60 -9.33 9.22
C THR A 4 11.98 -7.99 8.62
N ILE A 5 12.01 -6.94 9.44
CA ILE A 5 12.33 -5.58 9.02
C ILE A 5 13.40 -4.95 9.91
N ARG A 6 14.31 -4.20 9.30
CA ARG A 6 15.30 -3.36 9.99
C ARG A 6 15.47 -2.01 9.33
N THR A 7 15.70 -0.97 10.15
CA THR A 7 16.08 0.35 9.65
C THR A 7 17.51 0.32 9.12
N ILE A 8 17.72 0.82 7.90
CA ILE A 8 19.05 0.93 7.26
C ILE A 8 19.48 2.37 7.02
N GLY A 9 18.58 3.34 7.15
CA GLY A 9 18.92 4.76 7.05
C GLY A 9 17.77 5.66 7.50
N SER A 10 18.12 6.72 8.22
CA SER A 10 17.18 7.74 8.69
C SER A 10 17.66 9.09 8.21
N TYR A 11 16.85 9.78 7.41
CA TYR A 11 17.18 11.07 6.81
C TYR A 11 16.05 12.05 7.08
N ALA A 12 16.32 13.35 6.87
CA ALA A 12 15.33 14.40 7.07
C ALA A 12 14.07 14.21 6.18
N THR A 13 14.26 13.70 4.97
CA THR A 13 13.22 13.60 3.93
C THR A 13 12.70 12.17 3.72
N GLN A 14 13.35 11.15 4.28
CA GLN A 14 12.94 9.75 4.12
C GLN A 14 13.49 8.84 5.21
N GLN A 15 12.80 7.73 5.42
CA GLN A 15 13.31 6.57 6.16
C GLN A 15 13.55 5.43 5.17
N ARG A 16 14.58 4.63 5.42
CA ARG A 16 14.94 3.48 4.59
C ARG A 16 15.02 2.22 5.44
N TYR A 17 14.43 1.15 4.93
CA TYR A 17 14.36 -0.14 5.57
C TYR A 17 14.84 -1.25 4.64
N SER A 18 15.36 -2.31 5.22
CA SER A 18 15.56 -3.60 4.58
C SER A 18 14.55 -4.58 5.18
N VAL A 19 13.78 -5.23 4.31
CA VAL A 19 12.85 -6.30 4.68
C VAL A 19 13.40 -7.60 4.13
N ASP A 20 13.60 -8.59 5.00
CA ASP A 20 13.90 -9.96 4.61
C ASP A 20 12.56 -10.68 4.36
N PHE A 21 12.31 -11.02 3.11
CA PHE A 21 11.17 -11.80 2.68
C PHE A 21 11.64 -13.19 2.26
N PHE A 22 11.78 -14.09 3.25
CA PHE A 22 12.20 -15.48 3.03
C PHE A 22 13.60 -15.60 2.36
N GLY A 23 14.53 -14.73 2.75
CA GLY A 23 15.87 -14.65 2.17
C GLY A 23 16.01 -13.70 0.98
N GLU A 24 14.89 -13.20 0.43
CA GLU A 24 14.89 -12.14 -0.57
C GLU A 24 14.90 -10.76 0.11
N GLU A 25 15.85 -9.91 -0.23
CA GLU A 25 15.98 -8.58 0.39
C GLU A 25 15.22 -7.50 -0.39
N LEU A 26 14.24 -6.88 0.28
CA LEU A 26 13.47 -5.75 -0.23
C LEU A 26 13.97 -4.43 0.37
N PHE A 27 14.14 -3.43 -0.48
CA PHE A 27 14.50 -2.08 -0.07
C PHE A 27 13.26 -1.20 -0.04
N VAL A 28 12.87 -0.76 1.16
CA VAL A 28 11.68 0.07 1.35
C VAL A 28 12.08 1.50 1.67
N THR A 29 11.58 2.46 0.90
CA THR A 29 11.73 3.89 1.18
C THR A 29 10.40 4.47 1.63
N VAL A 30 10.35 5.07 2.81
CA VAL A 30 9.15 5.76 3.33
C VAL A 30 9.39 7.26 3.26
N THR A 31 8.52 7.98 2.56
CA THR A 31 8.73 9.42 2.33
C THR A 31 7.44 10.16 1.98
N PRO A 32 7.29 11.42 2.41
CA PRO A 32 6.35 12.37 1.82
C PRO A 32 7.00 13.32 0.79
N ASP A 33 8.33 13.26 0.64
CA ASP A 33 9.12 14.26 -0.09
C ASP A 33 9.03 14.07 -1.62
N PRO A 34 8.59 15.11 -2.37
CA PRO A 34 8.46 15.03 -3.83
C PRO A 34 9.76 14.70 -4.57
N SER A 35 10.91 15.13 -4.07
CA SER A 35 12.21 14.90 -4.70
C SER A 35 12.63 13.44 -4.54
N VAL A 36 12.42 12.85 -3.37
CA VAL A 36 12.68 11.42 -3.12
C VAL A 36 11.77 10.55 -4.00
N ILE A 37 10.49 10.91 -4.13
CA ILE A 37 9.53 10.21 -5.00
C ILE A 37 10.01 10.26 -6.45
N GLY A 38 10.36 11.46 -6.95
CA GLY A 38 10.85 11.62 -8.32
C GLY A 38 12.15 10.86 -8.59
N GLN A 39 13.08 10.88 -7.63
CA GLN A 39 14.33 10.11 -7.73
C GLN A 39 14.07 8.60 -7.77
N TRP A 40 13.15 8.09 -6.94
CA TRP A 40 12.80 6.68 -6.93
C TRP A 40 12.25 6.22 -8.29
N ILE A 41 11.37 7.01 -8.91
CA ILE A 41 10.82 6.69 -10.25
C ILE A 41 11.93 6.69 -11.30
N HIS A 42 12.80 7.70 -11.28
CA HIS A 42 13.94 7.77 -12.18
C HIS A 42 14.85 6.54 -12.04
N ASP A 43 15.15 6.13 -10.80
CA ASP A 43 15.97 4.96 -10.52
C ASP A 43 15.28 3.69 -11.02
N VAL A 44 13.97 3.53 -10.79
CA VAL A 44 13.22 2.37 -11.29
C VAL A 44 13.32 2.26 -12.81
N PHE A 45 13.11 3.34 -13.56
CA PHE A 45 13.29 3.31 -15.02
C PHE A 45 14.73 2.99 -15.42
N PHE A 46 15.71 3.59 -14.74
CA PHE A 46 17.13 3.36 -15.05
C PHE A 46 17.53 1.89 -14.87
N HIS A 47 17.09 1.25 -13.78
CA HIS A 47 17.42 -0.16 -13.50
C HIS A 47 16.67 -1.13 -14.42
N ASN A 48 15.50 -0.75 -14.93
CA ASN A 48 14.66 -1.60 -15.79
C ASN A 48 14.79 -1.29 -17.28
N ARG A 49 15.68 -0.38 -17.69
CA ARG A 49 15.88 0.02 -19.10
C ARG A 49 16.29 -1.12 -20.04
N LEU A 50 16.89 -2.19 -19.47
CA LEU A 50 17.33 -3.38 -20.20
C LEU A 50 16.40 -4.58 -19.93
N SER A 51 15.27 -4.36 -19.27
CA SER A 51 14.29 -5.42 -19.04
C SER A 51 13.74 -5.94 -20.36
N SER A 52 13.49 -7.24 -20.43
CA SER A 52 12.86 -7.88 -21.59
C SER A 52 11.34 -7.67 -21.65
N HIS A 53 10.76 -7.09 -20.59
CA HIS A 53 9.34 -6.83 -20.47
C HIS A 53 9.08 -5.37 -20.01
N PRO A 54 7.90 -4.81 -20.31
CA PRO A 54 7.45 -3.53 -19.76
C PRO A 54 7.45 -3.55 -18.24
N LEU A 55 7.40 -2.36 -17.62
CA LEU A 55 7.44 -2.26 -16.17
C LEU A 55 6.22 -2.93 -15.55
N VAL A 56 6.45 -3.78 -14.55
CA VAL A 56 5.38 -4.37 -13.72
C VAL A 56 5.48 -3.72 -12.35
N VAL A 57 4.39 -3.13 -11.90
CA VAL A 57 4.34 -2.30 -10.68
C VAL A 57 3.28 -2.85 -9.75
N GLY A 58 3.71 -3.36 -8.60
CA GLY A 58 2.81 -3.66 -7.50
C GLY A 58 2.30 -2.37 -6.87
N VAL A 59 0.99 -2.28 -6.65
CA VAL A 59 0.30 -1.08 -6.15
C VAL A 59 -0.56 -1.44 -4.96
N GLY A 60 -0.48 -0.61 -3.93
CA GLY A 60 -1.32 -0.69 -2.74
C GLY A 60 -1.68 0.70 -2.24
N VAL A 61 -2.82 0.81 -1.58
CA VAL A 61 -3.28 2.05 -0.95
C VAL A 61 -3.80 1.73 0.44
N GLN A 62 -3.38 2.51 1.45
CA GLN A 62 -3.91 2.39 2.81
C GLN A 62 -4.52 3.70 3.29
N TRP A 63 -5.55 3.57 4.11
CA TRP A 63 -6.30 4.67 4.71
C TRP A 63 -6.75 4.31 6.12
N THR A 64 -6.92 5.32 6.95
CA THR A 64 -7.42 5.14 8.32
C THR A 64 -8.95 5.03 8.30
N PRO A 65 -9.55 3.96 8.86
CA PRO A 65 -11.00 3.81 8.91
C PRO A 65 -11.68 4.97 9.66
N SER A 66 -12.86 5.41 9.20
CA SER A 66 -13.57 6.56 9.79
C SER A 66 -13.98 6.36 11.26
N GLY A 67 -14.06 5.11 11.73
CA GLY A 67 -14.31 4.74 13.13
C GLY A 67 -13.06 4.45 13.95
N TYR A 68 -11.86 4.72 13.42
CA TYR A 68 -10.63 4.57 14.19
C TYR A 68 -10.61 5.60 15.31
N HIS A 69 -10.73 5.11 16.54
CA HIS A 69 -10.48 5.87 17.74
C HIS A 69 -9.18 5.32 18.35
N PRO A 70 -8.16 6.16 18.57
CA PRO A 70 -7.02 5.76 19.38
C PRO A 70 -7.58 5.22 20.69
N ALA A 71 -7.06 4.09 21.18
CA ALA A 71 -7.42 3.59 22.50
C ALA A 71 -7.29 4.77 23.48
N SER A 72 -8.42 5.24 24.01
CA SER A 72 -8.40 6.37 24.92
C SER A 72 -7.46 6.01 26.06
N PRO A 73 -6.54 6.90 26.49
CA PRO A 73 -5.79 6.66 27.72
C PRO A 73 -6.81 6.37 28.83
N PRO A 74 -6.52 5.47 29.78
CA PRO A 74 -7.48 5.12 30.82
C PRO A 74 -7.89 6.39 31.56
N VAL A 75 -9.10 6.87 31.28
CA VAL A 75 -9.67 8.03 31.93
C VAL A 75 -10.03 7.56 33.33
N SER A 76 -9.26 7.99 34.33
CA SER A 76 -9.64 7.81 35.71
C SER A 76 -10.88 8.65 35.96
N TYR A 77 -12.03 7.99 36.06
CA TYR A 77 -13.24 8.62 36.57
C TYR A 77 -12.98 9.05 38.01
N ARG A 78 -12.63 10.34 38.22
CA ARG A 78 -13.00 11.00 39.46
C ARG A 78 -14.46 11.38 39.32
N SER A 79 -15.31 10.55 39.92
CA SER A 79 -16.71 10.87 40.16
C SER A 79 -16.77 12.10 41.07
N ASP A 80 -17.20 13.23 40.51
CA ASP A 80 -17.98 14.22 41.22
C ASP A 80 -18.92 14.85 40.20
N SER A 81 -20.15 14.36 40.16
CA SER A 81 -21.23 14.91 39.36
C SER A 81 -21.99 15.96 40.16
N SER A 82 -22.36 17.06 39.50
CA SER A 82 -23.79 17.32 39.23
C SER A 82 -23.99 18.29 38.07
N PRO A 83 -25.15 18.23 37.38
CA PRO A 83 -25.24 18.46 35.94
C PRO A 83 -25.96 19.75 35.59
N ASP A 84 -25.35 20.57 34.72
CA ASP A 84 -26.11 21.58 33.97
C ASP A 84 -26.37 21.06 32.55
N SER A 85 -27.65 20.83 32.29
CA SER A 85 -28.19 20.35 31.03
C SER A 85 -28.17 21.46 29.96
N TYR A 86 -27.17 21.46 29.09
CA TYR A 86 -27.29 22.07 27.78
C TYR A 86 -27.64 20.97 26.76
N ARG A 87 -28.94 20.84 26.47
CA ARG A 87 -29.41 20.10 25.28
C ARG A 87 -29.04 20.92 24.04
N SER A 88 -28.01 20.48 23.32
CA SER A 88 -27.84 20.86 21.91
C SER A 88 -28.71 19.93 21.05
N ASP A 89 -29.86 20.43 20.61
CA ASP A 89 -30.80 19.76 19.69
C ASP A 89 -30.30 19.76 18.23
N SER A 90 -29.00 19.54 18.01
CA SER A 90 -28.48 19.31 16.66
C SER A 90 -28.18 17.82 16.50
N PRO A 91 -28.87 17.10 15.60
CA PRO A 91 -28.53 15.72 15.34
C PRO A 91 -27.07 15.67 14.86
N PRO A 92 -26.24 14.74 15.35
CA PRO A 92 -24.91 14.58 14.81
C PRO A 92 -25.07 14.21 13.34
N VAL A 93 -24.64 15.12 12.46
CA VAL A 93 -24.56 14.86 11.03
C VAL A 93 -23.42 13.86 10.87
N PHE A 94 -23.76 12.56 10.89
CA PHE A 94 -22.83 11.49 10.55
C PHE A 94 -22.56 11.56 9.05
N TYR A 95 -21.67 12.48 8.64
CA TYR A 95 -20.95 12.28 7.39
C TYR A 95 -20.11 11.02 7.58
N SER A 96 -20.61 9.88 7.12
CA SER A 96 -19.76 8.75 6.77
C SER A 96 -18.90 9.23 5.59
N SER A 97 -17.86 10.01 5.91
CA SER A 97 -16.88 10.43 4.93
C SER A 97 -16.09 9.18 4.58
N ASP A 98 -16.13 8.78 3.30
CA ASP A 98 -15.15 7.88 2.72
C ASP A 98 -13.76 8.40 3.09
N PRO A 99 -12.95 7.65 3.86
CA PRO A 99 -11.66 8.13 4.32
C PRO A 99 -10.71 8.30 3.13
N PRO A 100 -9.96 9.42 3.06
CA PRO A 100 -9.02 9.65 1.96
C PRO A 100 -7.86 8.66 2.02
N ALA A 101 -7.20 8.44 0.89
CA ALA A 101 -5.93 7.71 0.86
C ALA A 101 -4.87 8.43 1.73
N ASP A 102 -4.31 7.73 2.70
CA ASP A 102 -3.26 8.26 3.58
C ASP A 102 -1.86 7.94 3.03
N THR A 103 -1.73 6.78 2.40
CA THR A 103 -0.48 6.29 1.80
C THR A 103 -0.72 5.64 0.44
N LEU A 104 0.30 5.68 -0.42
CA LEU A 104 0.39 4.94 -1.68
C LEU A 104 1.68 4.13 -1.66
N GLN A 105 1.58 2.82 -1.90
CA GLN A 105 2.71 1.92 -2.04
C GLN A 105 2.94 1.60 -3.50
N LEU A 106 4.20 1.62 -3.94
CA LEU A 106 4.62 1.15 -5.25
C LEU A 106 5.82 0.22 -5.11
N CYS A 107 5.82 -0.89 -5.84
CA CYS A 107 6.94 -1.82 -5.89
C CYS A 107 7.30 -2.18 -7.33
N VAL A 108 8.60 -2.10 -7.64
CA VAL A 108 9.17 -2.67 -8.87
C VAL A 108 10.38 -3.52 -8.51
N GLY A 109 10.33 -4.80 -8.86
CA GLY A 109 11.35 -5.76 -8.43
C GLY A 109 11.44 -5.81 -6.91
N ASN A 110 12.63 -5.57 -6.36
CA ASN A 110 12.85 -5.54 -4.91
C ASN A 110 12.87 -4.11 -4.30
N ARG A 111 12.39 -3.10 -5.03
CA ARG A 111 12.39 -1.71 -4.58
C ARG A 111 10.96 -1.26 -4.32
N CYS A 112 10.64 -1.03 -3.05
CA CYS A 112 9.37 -0.48 -2.60
C CYS A 112 9.53 1.00 -2.23
N ILE A 113 8.51 1.80 -2.53
CA ILE A 113 8.32 3.13 -1.95
C ILE A 113 6.95 3.21 -1.30
N ILE A 114 6.91 3.74 -0.08
CA ILE A 114 5.68 4.09 0.65
C ILE A 114 5.60 5.61 0.68
N ILE A 115 4.71 6.14 -0.14
CA ILE A 115 4.45 7.56 -0.29
C ILE A 115 3.40 7.98 0.74
N GLN A 116 3.78 8.79 1.72
CA GLN A 116 2.86 9.30 2.72
C GLN A 116 2.06 10.50 2.17
N LEU A 117 1.03 10.20 1.36
CA LEU A 117 0.18 11.18 0.68
C LEU A 117 -0.39 12.25 1.61
N ARG A 118 -0.70 11.87 2.86
CA ARG A 118 -1.18 12.79 3.91
C ARG A 118 -0.23 13.96 4.20
N TYR A 119 1.08 13.71 4.10
CA TYR A 119 2.13 14.68 4.40
C TYR A 119 2.81 15.24 3.14
N CYS A 120 2.52 14.67 1.97
CA CYS A 120 2.93 15.22 0.69
C CYS A 120 2.04 16.42 0.35
N GLU A 121 2.54 17.66 0.40
CA GLU A 121 1.76 18.86 0.05
C GLU A 121 1.41 18.91 -1.45
N ARG A 122 2.39 18.57 -2.29
CA ARG A 122 2.26 18.49 -3.74
C ARG A 122 2.94 17.24 -4.24
N VAL A 123 2.19 16.40 -4.94
CA VAL A 123 2.77 15.23 -5.62
C VAL A 123 3.54 15.69 -6.88
N PRO A 124 4.76 15.18 -7.14
CA PRO A 124 5.52 15.58 -8.31
C PRO A 124 4.86 15.08 -9.61
N GLN A 125 4.96 15.88 -10.68
CA GLN A 125 4.34 15.54 -11.97
C GLN A 125 4.83 14.20 -12.53
N VAL A 126 6.09 13.83 -12.26
CA VAL A 126 6.64 12.54 -12.68
C VAL A 126 5.88 11.35 -12.08
N LEU A 127 5.35 11.45 -10.85
CA LEU A 127 4.50 10.39 -10.29
C LEU A 127 3.16 10.30 -11.01
N ARG A 128 2.55 11.45 -11.35
CA ARG A 128 1.29 11.47 -12.11
C ARG A 128 1.44 10.82 -13.47
N ASN A 129 2.49 11.21 -14.19
CA ASN A 129 2.81 10.65 -15.49
C ASN A 129 3.10 9.15 -15.37
N PHE A 130 3.86 8.74 -14.35
CA PHE A 130 4.17 7.33 -14.08
C PHE A 130 2.90 6.50 -13.90
N LEU A 131 1.99 6.92 -13.02
CA LEU A 131 0.74 6.21 -12.73
C LEU A 131 -0.21 6.17 -13.93
N ALA A 132 -0.26 7.23 -14.75
CA ALA A 132 -1.13 7.33 -15.92
C ALA A 132 -0.57 6.64 -17.18
N ASP A 133 0.70 6.21 -17.15
CA ASP A 133 1.37 5.58 -18.28
C ASP A 133 0.85 4.15 -18.50
N ARG A 134 0.25 3.94 -19.68
CA ARG A 134 -0.39 2.67 -20.04
C ARG A 134 0.61 1.59 -20.44
N ASP A 135 1.86 1.97 -20.74
CA ASP A 135 2.94 1.02 -21.03
C ASP A 135 3.38 0.28 -19.75
N ASN A 136 3.13 0.84 -18.57
CA ASN A 136 3.35 0.19 -17.28
C ASN A 136 2.18 -0.72 -16.92
N THR A 137 2.46 -1.91 -16.40
CA THR A 137 1.45 -2.85 -15.90
C THR A 137 1.28 -2.69 -14.40
N PHE A 138 0.14 -2.16 -13.96
CA PHE A 138 -0.19 -1.98 -12.55
C PHE A 138 -0.99 -3.17 -12.04
N VAL A 139 -0.55 -3.73 -10.92
CA VAL A 139 -1.17 -4.90 -10.31
C VAL A 139 -1.39 -4.70 -8.82
N GLY A 140 -2.49 -5.26 -8.30
CA GLY A 140 -2.81 -5.28 -6.88
C GLY A 140 -3.69 -6.48 -6.54
N ILE A 141 -4.02 -6.63 -5.26
CA ILE A 141 -4.95 -7.64 -4.76
C ILE A 141 -6.01 -6.90 -3.94
N TRP A 142 -7.30 -7.11 -4.27
CA TRP A 142 -8.43 -6.49 -3.57
C TRP A 142 -8.47 -4.96 -3.70
N ASN A 143 -7.84 -4.44 -4.75
CA ASN A 143 -7.59 -3.02 -5.02
C ASN A 143 -8.78 -2.29 -5.68
N SER A 144 -10.00 -2.85 -5.63
CA SER A 144 -11.20 -2.28 -6.27
C SER A 144 -11.52 -0.84 -5.83
N GLN A 145 -11.05 -0.44 -4.64
CA GLN A 145 -11.22 0.91 -4.11
C GLN A 145 -10.02 1.82 -4.39
N ASP A 146 -8.85 1.27 -4.68
CA ASP A 146 -7.57 1.99 -4.66
C ASP A 146 -7.55 3.10 -5.70
N ALA A 147 -7.87 2.76 -6.96
CA ALA A 147 -7.94 3.74 -8.05
C ALA A 147 -8.91 4.88 -7.71
N GLY A 148 -10.11 4.55 -7.24
CA GLY A 148 -11.11 5.55 -6.87
C GLY A 148 -10.71 6.39 -5.65
N LYS A 149 -9.98 5.82 -4.68
CA LYS A 149 -9.47 6.55 -3.53
C LYS A 149 -8.34 7.51 -3.90
N LEU A 150 -7.46 7.11 -4.80
CA LEU A 150 -6.41 7.95 -5.35
C LEU A 150 -7.00 9.11 -6.16
N GLU A 151 -7.99 8.83 -7.02
CA GLU A 151 -8.69 9.81 -7.84
C GLU A 151 -9.46 10.85 -7.00
N ARG A 152 -10.18 10.40 -5.96
CA ARG A 152 -10.94 11.29 -5.06
C ARG A 152 -10.07 11.96 -3.99
N SER A 153 -8.81 11.55 -3.85
CA SER A 153 -7.90 12.18 -2.90
C SER A 153 -7.66 13.64 -3.29
N ARG A 154 -7.17 14.44 -2.33
CA ARG A 154 -6.74 15.83 -2.61
C ARG A 154 -5.70 15.94 -3.74
N HIS A 155 -5.00 14.84 -4.02
CA HIS A 155 -3.97 14.78 -5.03
C HIS A 155 -4.51 14.39 -6.40
N GLN A 156 -5.75 13.86 -6.51
CA GLN A 156 -6.35 13.50 -7.79
C GLN A 156 -5.39 12.65 -8.64
N LEU A 157 -4.92 11.55 -8.06
CA LEU A 157 -4.00 10.65 -8.73
C LEU A 157 -4.80 9.65 -9.54
N GLU A 158 -4.66 9.74 -10.85
CA GLU A 158 -5.21 8.77 -11.79
C GLU A 158 -4.18 7.69 -12.04
N ILE A 159 -4.59 6.44 -11.89
CA ILE A 159 -3.80 5.28 -12.28
C ILE A 159 -4.39 4.72 -13.57
N ALA A 160 -3.53 4.31 -14.49
CA ALA A 160 -3.92 3.48 -15.63
C ALA A 160 -4.54 2.17 -15.10
N GLU A 161 -4.97 1.31 -16.01
CA GLU A 161 -5.64 0.06 -15.66
C GLU A 161 -4.88 -0.73 -14.57
N LEU A 162 -5.51 -0.85 -13.41
CA LEU A 162 -4.99 -1.52 -12.23
C LEU A 162 -5.63 -2.91 -12.12
N MET A 163 -4.86 -3.93 -12.49
CA MET A 163 -5.32 -5.30 -12.61
C MET A 163 -5.39 -5.96 -11.22
N ASP A 164 -6.51 -6.63 -10.94
CA ASP A 164 -6.64 -7.46 -9.74
C ASP A 164 -6.09 -8.86 -10.02
N LEU A 165 -4.98 -9.20 -9.37
CA LEU A 165 -4.26 -10.45 -9.62
C LEU A 165 -5.10 -11.69 -9.43
N ARG A 166 -6.15 -11.63 -8.61
CA ARG A 166 -7.02 -12.77 -8.33
C ARG A 166 -7.74 -13.32 -9.55
N GLU A 167 -7.86 -12.51 -10.60
CA GLU A 167 -8.45 -12.90 -11.87
C GLU A 167 -7.48 -13.70 -12.75
N PHE A 168 -6.17 -13.57 -12.51
CA PHE A 168 -5.13 -14.10 -13.38
C PHE A 168 -4.34 -15.25 -12.76
N VAL A 169 -4.11 -15.22 -11.45
CA VAL A 169 -3.34 -16.24 -10.73
C VAL A 169 -4.12 -17.56 -10.64
N SER A 170 -3.37 -18.66 -10.71
CA SER A 170 -3.93 -20.01 -10.66
C SER A 170 -3.66 -20.70 -9.33
N ASP A 171 -4.60 -21.52 -8.89
CA ASP A 171 -4.36 -22.41 -7.74
C ASP A 171 -3.49 -23.62 -8.13
N SER A 172 -3.07 -24.39 -7.13
CA SER A 172 -2.31 -25.64 -7.31
C SER A 172 -3.00 -26.71 -8.19
N SER A 173 -4.29 -26.58 -8.47
CA SER A 173 -5.04 -27.47 -9.38
C SER A 173 -5.06 -26.96 -10.83
N GLY A 174 -4.44 -25.81 -11.10
CA GLY A 174 -4.43 -25.15 -12.41
C GLY A 174 -5.70 -24.34 -12.70
N ARG A 175 -6.54 -24.10 -11.69
CA ARG A 175 -7.74 -23.28 -11.87
C ARG A 175 -7.36 -21.80 -11.82
N ARG A 176 -7.59 -21.11 -12.94
CA ARG A 176 -7.30 -19.69 -13.13
C ARG A 176 -8.37 -18.78 -12.50
N SER A 177 -8.38 -18.74 -11.17
CA SER A 177 -9.03 -17.69 -10.37
C SER A 177 -8.91 -18.04 -8.89
N MET A 178 -8.20 -17.20 -8.13
CA MET A 178 -8.06 -17.32 -6.67
C MET A 178 -8.88 -16.24 -5.93
N TYR A 179 -10.04 -15.85 -6.46
CA TYR A 179 -10.86 -14.75 -5.91
C TYR A 179 -11.21 -14.89 -4.42
N ASN A 180 -11.41 -16.12 -3.96
CA ASN A 180 -11.82 -16.44 -2.59
C ASN A 180 -10.65 -16.72 -1.64
N TYR A 181 -9.41 -16.54 -2.10
CA TYR A 181 -8.20 -16.82 -1.33
C TYR A 181 -7.67 -15.53 -0.70
N SER A 182 -7.09 -15.66 0.48
CA SER A 182 -6.35 -14.55 1.10
C SER A 182 -5.01 -14.34 0.41
N LEU A 183 -4.41 -13.17 0.56
CA LEU A 183 -3.06 -12.90 0.03
C LEU A 183 -2.06 -13.94 0.54
N GLU A 184 -2.12 -14.27 1.83
CA GLU A 184 -1.24 -15.27 2.46
C GLU A 184 -1.32 -16.61 1.74
N LYS A 185 -2.53 -17.02 1.37
CA LYS A 185 -2.74 -18.30 0.68
C LYS A 185 -2.27 -18.25 -0.78
N ILE A 186 -2.49 -17.12 -1.47
CA ILE A 186 -1.98 -16.91 -2.83
C ILE A 186 -0.45 -16.96 -2.83
N VAL A 187 0.20 -16.28 -1.88
CA VAL A 187 1.67 -16.27 -1.72
C VAL A 187 2.21 -17.65 -1.38
N GLU A 188 1.55 -18.38 -0.48
CA GLU A 188 1.94 -19.75 -0.16
C GLU A 188 1.88 -20.67 -1.39
N GLU A 189 0.78 -20.62 -2.16
CA GLU A 189 0.58 -21.51 -3.31
C GLU A 189 1.48 -21.15 -4.51
N ASN A 190 1.67 -19.86 -4.79
CA ASN A 190 2.33 -19.41 -6.03
C ASN A 190 3.81 -19.05 -5.84
N LEU A 191 4.20 -18.55 -4.65
CA LEU A 191 5.60 -18.19 -4.36
C LEU A 191 6.29 -19.23 -3.46
N GLY A 192 5.56 -20.19 -2.90
CA GLY A 192 6.12 -21.23 -2.03
C GLY A 192 6.56 -20.70 -0.65
N TYR A 193 6.05 -19.55 -0.22
CA TYR A 193 6.46 -18.88 1.01
C TYR A 193 5.36 -18.93 2.10
N PRO A 194 5.33 -19.99 2.95
CA PRO A 194 4.37 -20.08 4.04
C PRO A 194 4.74 -19.15 5.19
N GLY A 195 3.75 -18.46 5.77
CA GLY A 195 3.93 -17.65 6.97
C GLY A 195 3.96 -16.13 6.74
N VAL A 196 3.64 -15.68 5.53
CA VAL A 196 3.13 -14.30 5.35
C VAL A 196 1.84 -14.18 6.16
N ARG A 197 1.69 -13.06 6.87
CA ARG A 197 0.49 -12.73 7.64
C ARG A 197 0.27 -11.23 7.56
N LEU A 198 -0.81 -10.81 6.93
CA LEU A 198 -1.27 -9.43 7.01
C LEU A 198 -2.21 -9.31 8.20
N ASP A 199 -1.81 -8.52 9.19
CA ASP A 199 -2.58 -8.40 10.42
C ASP A 199 -3.74 -7.41 10.22
N ARG A 200 -4.96 -7.89 10.47
CA ARG A 200 -6.16 -7.05 10.40
C ARG A 200 -6.07 -5.86 11.35
N GLU A 201 -5.43 -5.99 12.51
CA GLU A 201 -5.21 -4.88 13.44
C GLU A 201 -4.33 -3.79 12.83
N VAL A 202 -3.32 -4.19 12.05
CA VAL A 202 -2.45 -3.27 11.29
C VAL A 202 -3.22 -2.65 10.13
N SER A 203 -3.98 -3.44 9.35
CA SER A 203 -4.83 -2.91 8.27
C SER A 203 -5.81 -1.86 8.77
N MET A 204 -6.38 -2.08 9.97
CA MET A 204 -7.37 -1.19 10.59
C MET A 204 -6.75 -0.10 11.49
N SER A 205 -5.42 0.04 11.49
CA SER A 205 -4.70 0.99 12.33
C SER A 205 -4.75 2.44 11.80
N ASP A 206 -4.08 3.36 12.51
CA ASP A 206 -3.93 4.74 12.07
C ASP A 206 -2.83 4.88 11.03
N TRP A 207 -3.20 4.98 9.76
CA TRP A 207 -2.29 5.24 8.65
C TRP A 207 -1.99 6.73 8.45
N ARG A 208 -2.66 7.63 9.19
CA ARG A 208 -2.37 9.07 9.15
C ARG A 208 -1.09 9.43 9.90
N VAL A 209 -0.53 8.52 10.71
CA VAL A 209 0.64 8.81 11.54
C VAL A 209 1.87 9.12 10.67
N TYR A 210 2.69 10.07 11.13
CA TYR A 210 3.92 10.43 10.42
C TYR A 210 4.96 9.31 10.50
N ASN A 211 5.13 8.73 11.68
CA ASN A 211 6.04 7.61 11.90
C ASN A 211 5.24 6.31 11.82
N LEU A 212 5.23 5.67 10.65
CA LEU A 212 4.64 4.35 10.49
C LEU A 212 5.38 3.32 11.36
N SER A 213 4.64 2.38 11.94
CA SER A 213 5.24 1.28 12.68
C SER A 213 5.98 0.30 11.76
N TYR A 214 6.86 -0.52 12.32
CA TYR A 214 7.49 -1.60 11.57
C TYR A 214 6.47 -2.55 10.97
N ASP A 215 5.39 -2.87 11.69
CA ASP A 215 4.33 -3.75 11.19
C ASP A 215 3.58 -3.11 10.02
N GLN A 216 3.28 -1.81 10.09
CA GLN A 216 2.66 -1.07 8.97
C GLN A 216 3.58 -1.09 7.74
N ILE A 217 4.87 -0.82 7.90
CA ILE A 217 5.83 -0.79 6.79
C ILE A 217 6.03 -2.20 6.21
N LEU A 218 6.16 -3.21 7.06
CA LEU A 218 6.33 -4.60 6.65
C LEU A 218 5.12 -5.09 5.84
N GLN A 219 3.91 -4.90 6.36
CA GLN A 219 2.69 -5.28 5.67
C GLN A 219 2.51 -4.54 4.34
N ALA A 220 2.66 -3.21 4.36
CA ALA A 220 2.47 -2.38 3.18
C ALA A 220 3.49 -2.70 2.08
N SER A 221 4.73 -3.08 2.43
CA SER A 221 5.76 -3.45 1.45
C SER A 221 5.61 -4.88 0.94
N ILE A 222 5.26 -5.84 1.80
CA ILE A 222 5.01 -7.24 1.39
C ILE A 222 3.82 -7.33 0.43
N ASP A 223 2.75 -6.58 0.69
CA ASP A 223 1.55 -6.57 -0.14
C ASP A 223 1.88 -6.25 -1.61
N VAL A 224 2.55 -5.11 -1.85
CA VAL A 224 2.94 -4.69 -3.21
C VAL A 224 4.08 -5.53 -3.79
N TYR A 225 4.99 -6.05 -2.97
CA TYR A 225 6.05 -6.93 -3.45
C TYR A 225 5.48 -8.26 -3.96
N ALA A 226 4.63 -8.91 -3.16
CA ALA A 226 3.96 -10.14 -3.55
C ALA A 226 3.20 -9.95 -4.86
N CYS A 227 2.47 -8.83 -5.00
CA CYS A 227 1.76 -8.51 -6.22
C CYS A 227 2.71 -8.38 -7.43
N CYS A 228 3.80 -7.63 -7.29
CA CYS A 228 4.80 -7.46 -8.34
C CYS A 228 5.44 -8.81 -8.74
N SER A 229 5.84 -9.62 -7.77
CA SER A 229 6.45 -10.93 -8.01
C SER A 229 5.50 -11.90 -8.72
N LEU A 230 4.25 -11.99 -8.28
CA LEU A 230 3.24 -12.84 -8.92
C LEU A 230 2.96 -12.42 -10.36
N ALA A 231 2.82 -11.12 -10.60
CA ALA A 231 2.61 -10.61 -11.95
C ALA A 231 3.78 -10.88 -12.89
N ILE A 232 5.01 -10.89 -12.36
CA ILE A 232 6.19 -11.26 -13.13
C ILE A 232 6.18 -12.75 -13.47
N LEU A 233 5.87 -13.61 -12.51
CA LEU A 233 5.79 -15.07 -12.69
C LEU A 233 4.72 -15.46 -13.72
N ASP A 234 3.57 -14.76 -13.70
CA ASP A 234 2.44 -15.05 -14.60
C ASP A 234 2.48 -14.25 -15.91
N HIS A 235 3.56 -13.52 -16.18
CA HIS A 235 3.74 -12.76 -17.42
C HIS A 235 2.60 -11.76 -17.72
N LEU A 236 2.03 -11.12 -16.69
CA LEU A 236 0.77 -10.37 -16.84
C LEU A 236 0.85 -9.13 -17.73
N TRP A 237 2.06 -8.66 -18.05
CA TRP A 237 2.24 -7.60 -19.06
C TRP A 237 1.80 -8.05 -20.47
N GLU A 238 1.69 -9.35 -20.73
CA GLU A 238 1.20 -9.88 -22.01
C GLU A 238 -0.33 -9.87 -22.11
N GLU A 239 -1.04 -9.89 -20.97
CA GLU A 239 -2.51 -9.89 -20.94
C GLU A 239 -3.09 -8.54 -21.43
N LYS A 240 -2.34 -7.44 -21.29
CA LYS A 240 -2.71 -6.13 -21.85
C LYS A 240 -2.81 -6.09 -23.37
N ASN A 241 -2.18 -7.04 -24.06
CA ASN A 241 -2.13 -7.10 -25.53
C ASN A 241 -3.13 -8.10 -26.12
N ARG A 242 -3.96 -8.75 -25.30
CA ARG A 242 -5.01 -9.69 -25.73
C ARG A 242 -6.36 -9.01 -25.85
#